data_AF-A0A103XER8-F1
#
_entry.id   AF-A0A103XER8-F1
#
_cell.length_a   1.000
_cell.length_b   1.000
_cell.length_c   1.000
_cell.angle_alpha   90.00
_cell.angle_beta   90.00
_cell.angle_gamma   90.00
#
_symmetry.space_group_name_H-M   'P 1'
#
loop_
_entity.id
_entity.type
_entity.pdbx_description
1 polymer ?
#
loop_
_entity_poly.entity_id
_entity_poly.type
_entity_poly.pdbx_seq_one_letter_code
_entity_poly.pdbx_strand_id
1 'polypeptide(L)'
;MAAAAAAAAFHSYSPQEQQQSTDTPQLSKKPKTLLHKHPLYTPTHTKLSLQFKEKILCLEVMGVDSGKALAQNPSLHSATLNSIHDIITFLQSKGIQQKDLPRIIGMCPKILTATITTDLLPVFNFLSHNLKIPDHNYRKVINKCPRLLVSSAKDQLEPALSYLQRLGFRDLQALAYQDCVLLVSNVENTLIPKLDYLIGLGFSRGEAVEMVLRCPGLFTFSLENNYRPKFEYFEREMRRDLGELKDFPQYFAFSLEKRIKPRHLEAVECGVHIPLPLLLKTTDDEFAELLKKGNRSKKL
;
A
#
# COMPACT_ATOMS: atom_id res chain seq x y z
N MET A 1 54.55 -22.09 17.17
CA MET A 1 54.52 -20.96 18.12
C MET A 1 53.08 -20.88 18.63
N ALA A 2 52.80 -21.44 19.81
CA ALA A 2 53.02 -20.85 21.15
C ALA A 2 51.93 -19.78 21.44
N ALA A 3 50.88 -20.08 22.24
CA ALA A 3 50.84 -20.23 23.72
C ALA A 3 50.56 -18.87 24.42
N ALA A 4 49.88 -18.73 25.55
CA ALA A 4 49.10 -19.60 26.47
C ALA A 4 48.04 -18.68 27.16
N ALA A 5 46.81 -19.04 27.57
CA ALA A 5 46.29 -20.12 28.42
C ALA A 5 46.41 -19.90 29.95
N ALA A 6 45.28 -19.51 30.58
CA ALA A 6 44.88 -19.67 32.01
C ALA A 6 43.37 -19.29 32.11
N ALA A 7 42.41 -19.98 32.73
CA ALA A 7 42.33 -20.95 33.86
C ALA A 7 42.47 -20.29 35.25
N ALA A 8 41.71 -20.62 36.30
CA ALA A 8 40.65 -21.64 36.52
C ALA A 8 39.50 -21.06 37.43
N ALA A 9 38.27 -21.60 37.51
CA ALA A 9 37.76 -22.73 38.33
C ALA A 9 38.02 -22.62 39.86
N PHE A 10 37.18 -23.11 40.80
CA PHE A 10 35.89 -23.86 40.79
C PHE A 10 34.84 -23.10 41.69
N HIS A 11 33.73 -23.57 42.29
CA HIS A 11 32.97 -24.84 42.49
C HIS A 11 31.45 -24.50 42.47
N SER A 12 30.42 -25.36 42.36
CA SER A 12 30.09 -26.77 42.74
C SER A 12 29.43 -26.98 44.12
N TYR A 13 28.10 -26.94 44.22
CA TYR A 13 27.29 -27.92 45.00
C TYR A 13 25.79 -27.92 44.63
N SER A 14 25.09 -29.02 44.95
CA SER A 14 23.65 -29.34 44.73
C SER A 14 23.36 -30.72 45.37
N PRO A 15 22.13 -31.26 45.50
CA PRO A 15 20.76 -30.69 45.57
C PRO A 15 20.08 -30.98 46.94
N GLN A 16 18.78 -30.64 47.12
CA GLN A 16 17.81 -31.51 47.81
C GLN A 16 16.34 -31.13 47.55
N GLU A 17 15.39 -31.79 48.23
CA GLU A 17 14.09 -32.20 47.68
C GLU A 17 12.82 -31.62 48.35
N GLN A 18 11.69 -31.78 47.62
CA GLN A 18 10.31 -32.02 48.10
C GLN A 18 9.69 -31.13 49.20
N GLN A 19 8.57 -30.47 48.86
CA GLN A 19 7.27 -30.80 49.48
C GLN A 19 6.08 -30.28 48.66
N GLN A 20 4.95 -30.99 48.73
CA GLN A 20 3.65 -30.51 48.27
C GLN A 20 2.88 -29.88 49.44
N SER A 21 2.21 -28.76 49.20
CA SER A 21 1.17 -28.23 50.10
C SER A 21 0.03 -27.63 49.29
N THR A 22 -1.14 -28.26 49.36
CA THR A 22 -2.40 -27.73 48.80
C THR A 22 -2.94 -26.62 49.69
N ASP A 23 -3.19 -25.43 49.15
CA ASP A 23 -4.18 -24.51 49.73
C ASP A 23 -4.67 -23.46 48.72
N THR A 24 -5.96 -23.11 48.80
CA THR A 24 -6.61 -22.12 47.92
C THR A 24 -6.95 -20.82 48.67
N PRO A 25 -6.32 -19.67 48.33
CA PRO A 25 -6.72 -18.36 48.84
C PRO A 25 -7.82 -17.69 48.00
N GLN A 26 -8.69 -16.94 48.68
CA GLN A 26 -9.93 -16.32 48.19
C GLN A 26 -9.75 -15.24 47.10
N LEU A 27 -10.84 -14.96 46.36
CA LEU A 27 -10.96 -13.80 45.46
C LEU A 27 -10.69 -12.46 46.19
N SER A 28 -9.61 -11.78 45.82
CA SER A 28 -9.41 -10.37 46.15
C SER A 28 -10.33 -9.47 45.32
N LYS A 29 -11.03 -8.53 45.95
CA LYS A 29 -11.99 -7.62 45.29
C LYS A 29 -11.26 -6.63 44.36
N LYS A 30 -11.73 -6.48 43.12
CA LYS A 30 -11.18 -5.50 42.14
C LYS A 30 -11.18 -4.07 42.72
N PRO A 31 -10.13 -3.27 42.51
CA PRO A 31 -10.10 -1.87 42.92
C PRO A 31 -11.16 -1.06 42.15
N LYS A 32 -11.92 -0.22 42.87
CA LYS A 32 -12.91 0.68 42.26
C LYS A 32 -12.21 1.91 41.69
N THR A 33 -12.05 1.98 40.37
CA THR A 33 -11.43 3.13 39.71
C THR A 33 -12.29 4.39 39.84
N LEU A 34 -11.69 5.48 40.32
CA LEU A 34 -12.37 6.73 40.70
C LEU A 34 -13.00 7.50 39.52
N LEU A 35 -12.64 7.17 38.28
CA LEU A 35 -13.18 7.77 37.06
C LEU A 35 -14.72 7.69 36.93
N HIS A 36 -15.34 6.68 37.55
CA HIS A 36 -16.80 6.46 37.52
C HIS A 36 -17.65 7.53 38.25
N LYS A 37 -17.06 8.61 38.76
CA LYS A 37 -17.75 9.69 39.50
C LYS A 37 -17.69 11.07 38.85
N HIS A 38 -17.05 11.23 37.68
CA HIS A 38 -16.93 12.55 37.06
C HIS A 38 -18.25 12.96 36.35
N PRO A 39 -18.79 14.18 36.53
CA PRO A 39 -20.09 14.57 35.96
C PRO A 39 -20.09 14.69 34.42
N LEU A 40 -18.91 14.76 33.78
CA LEU A 40 -18.77 14.68 32.31
C LEU A 40 -18.57 13.24 31.79
N TYR A 41 -18.58 12.21 32.65
CA TYR A 41 -18.50 10.81 32.24
C TYR A 41 -19.91 10.28 31.96
N THR A 42 -20.38 10.43 30.72
CA THR A 42 -21.58 9.74 30.23
C THR A 42 -21.23 8.27 29.89
N PRO A 43 -21.83 7.26 30.56
CA PRO A 43 -21.59 5.85 30.25
C PRO A 43 -22.38 5.45 28.99
N THR A 44 -21.88 5.83 27.81
CA THR A 44 -22.56 5.73 26.50
C THR A 44 -22.91 4.30 26.03
N HIS A 45 -22.49 3.25 26.74
CA HIS A 45 -22.59 1.85 26.28
C HIS A 45 -23.15 0.86 27.32
N THR A 46 -24.24 1.21 27.99
CA THR A 46 -24.99 0.31 28.89
C THR A 46 -25.72 -0.86 28.17
N LYS A 47 -25.76 -0.90 26.83
CA LYS A 47 -26.41 -1.96 26.03
C LYS A 47 -25.54 -2.65 24.95
N LEU A 48 -24.21 -2.51 24.99
CA LEU A 48 -23.35 -3.36 24.15
C LEU A 48 -23.32 -4.81 24.69
N SER A 49 -23.63 -5.79 23.84
CA SER A 49 -23.62 -7.22 24.17
C SER A 49 -22.21 -7.72 24.49
N LEU A 50 -22.12 -8.85 25.21
CA LEU A 50 -20.83 -9.46 25.57
C LEU A 50 -20.01 -9.77 24.30
N GLN A 51 -20.62 -10.49 23.35
CA GLN A 51 -20.04 -10.84 22.04
C GLN A 51 -19.52 -9.62 21.26
N PHE A 52 -20.16 -8.45 21.37
CA PHE A 52 -19.68 -7.24 20.71
C PHE A 52 -18.44 -6.65 21.39
N LYS A 53 -18.38 -6.69 22.73
CA LYS A 53 -17.19 -6.29 23.50
C LYS A 53 -16.01 -7.24 23.27
N GLU A 54 -16.28 -8.53 23.16
CA GLU A 54 -15.27 -9.56 22.86
C GLU A 54 -14.71 -9.40 21.44
N LYS A 55 -15.56 -9.06 20.45
CA LYS A 55 -15.10 -8.67 19.10
C LYS A 55 -14.20 -7.44 19.09
N ILE A 56 -14.57 -6.38 19.82
CA ILE A 56 -13.71 -5.19 19.96
C ILE A 56 -12.37 -5.58 20.58
N LEU A 57 -12.39 -6.32 21.71
CA LEU A 57 -11.16 -6.75 22.39
C LEU A 57 -10.27 -7.61 21.48
N CYS A 58 -10.85 -8.51 20.68
CA CYS A 58 -10.11 -9.32 19.71
C CYS A 58 -9.36 -8.45 18.68
N LEU A 59 -10.01 -7.42 18.12
CA LEU A 59 -9.40 -6.51 17.16
C LEU A 59 -8.29 -5.67 17.80
N GLU A 60 -8.53 -5.09 18.98
CA GLU A 60 -7.53 -4.29 19.70
C GLU A 60 -6.30 -5.14 20.10
N VAL A 61 -6.50 -6.38 20.54
CA VAL A 61 -5.41 -7.34 20.83
C VAL A 61 -4.64 -7.74 19.56
N MET A 62 -5.30 -7.74 18.40
CA MET A 62 -4.63 -7.90 17.10
C MET A 62 -3.94 -6.62 16.58
N GLY A 63 -4.02 -5.49 17.29
CA GLY A 63 -3.47 -4.20 16.85
C GLY A 63 -4.29 -3.53 15.74
N VAL A 64 -5.59 -3.82 15.66
CA VAL A 64 -6.54 -3.23 14.72
C VAL A 64 -7.44 -2.24 15.47
N ASP A 65 -7.41 -0.97 15.05
CA ASP A 65 -8.37 0.07 15.45
C ASP A 65 -9.81 -0.41 15.18
N SER A 66 -10.50 -0.82 16.24
CA SER A 66 -11.84 -1.41 16.16
C SER A 66 -12.91 -0.37 15.75
N GLY A 67 -12.74 0.89 16.15
CA GLY A 67 -13.65 1.98 15.81
C GLY A 67 -13.64 2.28 14.32
N LYS A 68 -12.45 2.42 13.74
CA LYS A 68 -12.25 2.53 12.29
C LYS A 68 -12.73 1.28 11.55
N ALA A 69 -12.45 0.09 12.08
CA ALA A 69 -12.88 -1.17 11.45
C ALA A 69 -14.42 -1.27 11.38
N LEU A 70 -15.13 -0.93 12.46
CA LEU A 70 -16.59 -0.90 12.52
C LEU A 70 -17.19 0.19 11.61
N ALA A 71 -16.57 1.37 11.54
CA ALA A 71 -17.02 2.46 10.67
C ALA A 71 -16.85 2.13 9.18
N GLN A 72 -15.78 1.42 8.80
CA GLN A 72 -15.51 1.02 7.41
C GLN A 72 -16.16 -0.32 7.02
N ASN A 73 -16.62 -1.11 7.99
CA ASN A 73 -17.38 -2.34 7.79
C ASN A 73 -18.54 -2.46 8.80
N PRO A 74 -19.71 -1.84 8.53
CA PRO A 74 -20.87 -1.93 9.41
C PRO A 74 -21.38 -3.37 9.63
N SER A 75 -21.19 -4.29 8.66
CA SER A 75 -21.56 -5.71 8.80
C SER A 75 -20.81 -6.44 9.92
N LEU A 76 -19.68 -5.88 10.39
CA LEU A 76 -18.92 -6.41 11.52
C LEU A 76 -19.71 -6.38 12.84
N HIS A 77 -20.80 -5.59 12.92
CA HIS A 77 -21.73 -5.61 14.07
C HIS A 77 -22.46 -6.95 14.22
N SER A 78 -22.92 -7.56 13.13
CA SER A 78 -23.64 -8.84 13.13
C SER A 78 -22.73 -10.07 12.97
N ALA A 79 -21.52 -9.90 12.46
CA ALA A 79 -20.52 -10.98 12.32
C ALA A 79 -20.24 -11.71 13.66
N THR A 80 -19.91 -13.01 13.59
CA THR A 80 -19.55 -13.80 14.79
C THR A 80 -18.02 -13.81 15.02
N LEU A 81 -17.58 -14.09 16.25
CA LEU A 81 -16.16 -14.32 16.53
C LEU A 81 -15.61 -15.53 15.77
N ASN A 82 -16.38 -16.61 15.68
CA ASN A 82 -15.98 -17.83 14.97
C ASN A 82 -15.72 -17.50 13.49
N SER A 83 -16.66 -16.86 12.79
CA SER A 83 -16.47 -16.45 11.39
C SER A 83 -15.24 -15.53 11.18
N ILE A 84 -14.91 -14.66 12.14
CA ILE A 84 -13.69 -13.84 12.09
C ILE A 84 -12.44 -14.72 12.26
N HIS A 85 -12.48 -15.68 13.20
CA HIS A 85 -11.40 -16.64 13.44
C HIS A 85 -11.18 -17.58 12.24
N ASP A 86 -12.25 -18.05 11.58
CA ASP A 86 -12.19 -18.89 10.39
C ASP A 86 -11.50 -18.15 9.23
N ILE A 87 -11.83 -16.86 9.03
CA ILE A 87 -11.18 -15.99 8.04
C ILE A 87 -9.69 -15.80 8.36
N ILE A 88 -9.33 -15.55 9.63
CA ILE A 88 -7.93 -15.42 10.08
C ILE A 88 -7.16 -16.71 9.82
N THR A 89 -7.73 -17.86 10.21
CA THR A 89 -7.14 -19.19 10.03
C THR A 89 -6.98 -19.55 8.54
N PHE A 90 -7.94 -19.15 7.68
CA PHE A 90 -7.81 -19.29 6.24
C PHE A 90 -6.66 -18.43 5.67
N LEU A 91 -6.51 -17.18 6.12
CA LEU A 91 -5.39 -16.34 5.69
C LEU A 91 -4.04 -16.90 6.17
N GLN A 92 -3.98 -17.45 7.38
CA GLN A 92 -2.80 -18.17 7.89
C GLN A 92 -2.46 -19.40 7.02
N SER A 93 -3.46 -20.19 6.60
CA SER A 93 -3.23 -21.36 5.72
C SER A 93 -2.71 -20.96 4.34
N LYS A 94 -2.97 -19.73 3.90
CA LYS A 94 -2.38 -19.09 2.70
C LYS A 94 -1.08 -18.32 2.99
N GLY A 95 -0.44 -18.58 4.13
CA GLY A 95 0.89 -18.07 4.48
C GLY A 95 0.94 -16.64 4.99
N ILE A 96 -0.20 -15.99 5.27
CA ILE A 96 -0.23 -14.65 5.87
C ILE A 96 0.15 -14.77 7.36
N GLN A 97 1.13 -13.97 7.83
CA GLN A 97 1.62 -14.06 9.20
C GLN A 97 0.82 -13.15 10.14
N GLN A 98 0.69 -13.52 11.43
CA GLN A 98 -0.03 -12.73 12.44
C GLN A 98 0.38 -11.25 12.48
N LYS A 99 1.67 -10.95 12.32
CA LYS A 99 2.21 -9.58 12.30
C LYS A 99 1.81 -8.75 11.07
N ASP A 100 1.32 -9.40 10.01
CA ASP A 100 0.86 -8.75 8.79
C ASP A 100 -0.62 -8.34 8.90
N LEU A 101 -1.42 -9.12 9.65
CA LEU A 101 -2.86 -8.95 9.81
C LEU A 101 -3.30 -7.55 10.29
N PRO A 102 -2.69 -6.91 11.32
CA PRO A 102 -3.09 -5.55 11.72
C PRO A 102 -3.08 -4.55 10.56
N ARG A 103 -2.07 -4.63 9.69
CA ARG A 103 -1.97 -3.78 8.49
C ARG A 103 -2.99 -4.17 7.44
N ILE A 104 -3.16 -5.47 7.15
CA ILE A 104 -4.10 -5.96 6.14
C ILE A 104 -5.54 -5.58 6.51
N ILE A 105 -5.95 -5.89 7.74
CA ILE A 105 -7.28 -5.60 8.27
C ILE A 105 -7.47 -4.08 8.41
N GLY A 106 -6.50 -3.36 8.97
CA GLY A 106 -6.54 -1.89 9.12
C GLY A 106 -6.54 -1.11 7.79
N MET A 107 -6.18 -1.75 6.67
CA MET A 107 -6.36 -1.22 5.31
C MET A 107 -7.66 -1.67 4.64
N CYS A 108 -8.21 -2.84 5.01
CA CYS A 108 -9.36 -3.46 4.34
C CYS A 108 -10.33 -4.15 5.34
N PRO A 109 -11.01 -3.43 6.26
CA PRO A 109 -11.82 -4.06 7.33
C PRO A 109 -12.99 -4.93 6.84
N LYS A 110 -13.42 -4.76 5.59
CA LYS A 110 -14.42 -5.61 4.92
C LYS A 110 -14.01 -7.09 4.84
N ILE A 111 -12.71 -7.40 4.92
CA ILE A 111 -12.21 -8.78 4.92
C ILE A 111 -12.76 -9.61 6.09
N LEU A 112 -13.04 -8.98 7.25
CA LEU A 112 -13.53 -9.65 8.46
C LEU A 112 -14.98 -10.20 8.33
N THR A 113 -15.64 -9.89 7.22
CA THR A 113 -16.99 -10.37 6.87
C THR A 113 -17.04 -10.94 5.46
N ALA A 114 -15.89 -11.29 4.88
CA ALA A 114 -15.80 -11.93 3.58
C ALA A 114 -16.05 -13.44 3.70
N THR A 115 -16.79 -14.00 2.77
CA THR A 115 -17.07 -15.44 2.70
C THR A 115 -15.86 -16.15 2.10
N ILE A 116 -15.32 -17.15 2.81
CA ILE A 116 -14.10 -17.86 2.41
C ILE A 116 -14.25 -18.48 1.00
N THR A 117 -15.40 -19.07 0.69
CA THR A 117 -15.64 -19.81 -0.57
C THR A 117 -15.96 -18.93 -1.77
N THR A 118 -16.71 -17.83 -1.60
CA THR A 118 -17.14 -16.96 -2.72
C THR A 118 -16.27 -15.73 -2.93
N ASP A 119 -15.57 -15.28 -1.88
CA ASP A 119 -14.88 -13.98 -1.91
C ASP A 119 -13.36 -14.17 -1.83
N LEU A 120 -12.87 -14.90 -0.83
CA LEU A 120 -11.42 -15.05 -0.59
C LEU A 120 -10.78 -16.11 -1.49
N LEU A 121 -11.38 -17.30 -1.60
CA LEU A 121 -10.84 -18.40 -2.40
C LEU A 121 -10.69 -18.03 -3.89
N PRO A 122 -11.64 -17.33 -4.55
CA PRO A 122 -11.46 -16.85 -5.93
C PRO A 122 -10.29 -15.88 -6.09
N VAL A 123 -9.98 -15.03 -5.10
CA VAL A 123 -8.81 -14.16 -5.14
C VAL A 123 -7.51 -14.98 -5.14
N PHE A 124 -7.39 -16.00 -4.28
CA PHE A 124 -6.22 -16.88 -4.30
C PHE A 124 -6.13 -17.73 -5.58
N ASN A 125 -7.28 -18.19 -6.11
CA ASN A 125 -7.34 -18.89 -7.39
C ASN A 125 -6.94 -17.98 -8.57
N PHE A 126 -7.24 -16.68 -8.52
CA PHE A 126 -6.78 -15.72 -9.51
C PHE A 126 -5.25 -15.49 -9.42
N LEU A 127 -4.70 -15.40 -8.21
CA LEU A 127 -3.25 -15.32 -8.01
C LEU A 127 -2.52 -16.55 -8.55
N SER A 128 -3.02 -17.77 -8.31
CA SER A 128 -2.40 -19.01 -8.79
C SER A 128 -2.60 -19.23 -10.30
N HIS A 129 -3.83 -19.19 -10.80
CA HIS A 129 -4.15 -19.62 -12.16
C HIS A 129 -3.96 -18.51 -13.19
N ASN A 130 -4.25 -17.25 -12.86
CA ASN A 130 -4.22 -16.14 -13.83
C ASN A 130 -2.87 -15.40 -13.78
N LEU A 131 -2.33 -15.11 -12.59
CA LEU A 131 -1.03 -14.44 -12.42
C LEU A 131 0.18 -15.37 -12.27
N LYS A 132 -0.04 -16.70 -12.13
CA LYS A 132 1.01 -17.72 -11.95
C LYS A 132 1.89 -17.48 -10.71
N ILE A 133 1.29 -17.00 -9.62
CA ILE A 133 1.98 -16.80 -8.34
C ILE A 133 1.94 -18.10 -7.53
N PRO A 134 3.09 -18.68 -7.12
CA PRO A 134 3.13 -19.87 -6.27
C PRO A 134 2.79 -19.52 -4.82
N ASP A 135 2.19 -20.47 -4.09
CA ASP A 135 1.62 -20.24 -2.75
C ASP A 135 2.55 -19.55 -1.75
N HIS A 136 3.84 -19.89 -1.75
CA HIS A 136 4.84 -19.26 -0.85
C HIS A 136 5.01 -17.75 -1.07
N ASN A 137 4.59 -17.22 -2.22
CA ASN A 137 4.67 -15.79 -2.56
C ASN A 137 3.37 -15.01 -2.31
N TYR A 138 2.24 -15.65 -1.97
CA TYR A 138 0.99 -14.91 -1.68
C TYR A 138 1.20 -13.85 -0.60
N ARG A 139 1.94 -14.18 0.47
CA ARG A 139 2.31 -13.24 1.54
C ARG A 139 2.98 -11.97 1.02
N LYS A 140 3.80 -12.05 -0.02
CA LYS A 140 4.50 -10.91 -0.63
C LYS A 140 3.53 -10.05 -1.46
N VAL A 141 2.66 -10.67 -2.25
CA VAL A 141 1.64 -9.98 -3.06
C VAL A 141 0.59 -9.29 -2.18
N ILE A 142 0.03 -10.00 -1.19
CA ILE A 142 -0.98 -9.46 -0.29
C ILE A 142 -0.44 -8.31 0.56
N ASN A 143 0.78 -8.39 1.10
CA ASN A 143 1.37 -7.27 1.84
C ASN A 143 1.67 -6.04 0.96
N LYS A 144 1.88 -6.22 -0.35
CA LYS A 144 2.00 -5.13 -1.33
C LYS A 144 0.64 -4.49 -1.63
N CYS A 145 -0.42 -5.29 -1.80
CA CYS A 145 -1.76 -4.80 -2.11
C CYS A 145 -2.88 -5.57 -1.35
N PRO A 146 -3.18 -5.21 -0.08
CA PRO A 146 -4.25 -5.86 0.69
C PRO A 146 -5.64 -5.76 0.05
N ARG A 147 -5.87 -4.76 -0.82
CA ARG A 147 -7.13 -4.55 -1.55
C ARG A 147 -7.54 -5.71 -2.46
N LEU A 148 -6.61 -6.59 -2.85
CA LEU A 148 -6.93 -7.83 -3.55
C LEU A 148 -7.98 -8.65 -2.81
N LEU A 149 -7.84 -8.80 -1.50
CA LEU A 149 -8.71 -9.64 -0.65
C LEU A 149 -10.12 -9.08 -0.42
N VAL A 150 -10.42 -7.90 -0.97
CA VAL A 150 -11.74 -7.26 -0.93
C VAL A 150 -12.19 -6.79 -2.32
N SER A 151 -11.61 -7.36 -3.38
CA SER A 151 -11.97 -7.12 -4.79
C SER A 151 -12.57 -8.40 -5.39
N SER A 152 -13.68 -8.30 -6.12
CA SER A 152 -14.24 -9.47 -6.82
C SER A 152 -13.24 -10.00 -7.86
N ALA A 153 -12.92 -11.30 -7.81
CA ALA A 153 -12.07 -11.92 -8.82
C ALA A 153 -12.70 -11.78 -10.21
N LYS A 154 -13.98 -12.16 -10.34
CA LYS A 154 -14.75 -12.17 -11.58
C LYS A 154 -15.05 -10.77 -12.12
N ASP A 155 -15.45 -9.84 -11.26
CA ASP A 155 -16.04 -8.57 -11.70
C ASP A 155 -15.04 -7.39 -11.63
N GLN A 156 -13.85 -7.59 -11.05
CA GLN A 156 -12.81 -6.56 -10.93
C GLN A 156 -11.41 -7.08 -11.32
N LEU A 157 -10.91 -8.19 -10.77
CA LEU A 157 -9.53 -8.62 -11.01
C LEU A 157 -9.31 -9.17 -12.43
N GLU A 158 -10.20 -10.05 -12.91
CA GLU A 158 -10.14 -10.65 -14.25
C GLU A 158 -10.41 -9.64 -15.37
N PRO A 159 -11.41 -8.73 -15.29
CA PRO A 159 -11.60 -7.67 -16.28
C PRO A 159 -10.42 -6.70 -16.35
N ALA A 160 -9.84 -6.33 -15.20
CA ALA A 160 -8.65 -5.47 -15.16
C ALA A 160 -7.43 -6.16 -15.79
N LEU A 161 -7.16 -7.43 -15.47
CA LEU A 161 -6.09 -8.19 -16.11
C LEU A 161 -6.29 -8.32 -17.62
N SER A 162 -7.51 -8.65 -18.07
CA SER A 162 -7.87 -8.77 -19.49
C SER A 162 -7.68 -7.44 -20.24
N TYR A 163 -8.10 -6.31 -19.64
CA TYR A 163 -7.88 -4.98 -20.19
C TYR A 163 -6.39 -4.62 -20.28
N LEU A 164 -5.62 -4.84 -19.21
CA LEU A 164 -4.18 -4.58 -19.19
C LEU A 164 -3.43 -5.45 -20.22
N GLN A 165 -3.78 -6.73 -20.36
CA GLN A 165 -3.23 -7.60 -21.40
C GLN A 165 -3.56 -7.11 -22.82
N ARG A 166 -4.77 -6.58 -23.05
CA ARG A 166 -5.15 -5.92 -24.33
C ARG A 166 -4.40 -4.62 -24.61
N LEU A 167 -3.93 -3.92 -23.56
CA LEU A 167 -3.00 -2.79 -23.71
C LEU A 167 -1.53 -3.23 -23.89
N GLY A 168 -1.22 -4.52 -23.76
CA GLY A 168 0.13 -5.05 -23.96
C GLY A 168 0.92 -5.37 -22.67
N PHE A 169 0.31 -5.28 -21.49
CA PHE A 169 0.97 -5.69 -20.24
C PHE A 169 1.16 -7.22 -20.22
N ARG A 170 2.37 -7.68 -20.58
CA ARG A 170 2.73 -9.11 -20.62
C ARG A 170 3.36 -9.64 -19.31
N ASP A 171 4.02 -8.79 -18.54
CA ASP A 171 4.68 -9.21 -17.29
C ASP A 171 3.70 -9.32 -16.12
N LEU A 172 3.26 -10.56 -15.86
CA LEU A 172 2.38 -10.90 -14.75
C LEU A 172 3.05 -10.74 -13.37
N GLN A 173 4.38 -10.84 -13.29
CA GLN A 173 5.13 -10.66 -12.04
C GLN A 173 5.27 -9.17 -11.70
N ALA A 174 5.50 -8.30 -12.68
CA ALA A 174 5.39 -6.85 -12.50
C ALA A 174 3.98 -6.44 -12.04
N LEU A 175 2.92 -6.94 -12.69
CA LEU A 175 1.54 -6.72 -12.25
C LEU A 175 1.28 -7.24 -10.82
N ALA A 176 1.89 -8.34 -10.39
CA ALA A 176 1.68 -8.89 -9.04
C ALA A 176 2.48 -8.17 -7.93
N TYR A 177 3.74 -7.77 -8.17
CA TYR A 177 4.61 -7.24 -7.11
C TYR A 177 4.86 -5.72 -7.20
N GLN A 178 4.65 -5.12 -8.36
CA GLN A 178 4.93 -3.70 -8.61
C GLN A 178 3.62 -2.93 -8.77
N ASP A 179 2.85 -3.28 -9.81
CA ASP A 179 1.69 -2.52 -10.32
C ASP A 179 0.34 -3.11 -9.90
N CYS A 180 0.30 -3.87 -8.82
CA CYS A 180 -0.89 -4.58 -8.33
C CYS A 180 -2.09 -3.67 -8.00
N VAL A 181 -1.86 -2.36 -7.88
CA VAL A 181 -2.94 -1.36 -7.80
C VAL A 181 -3.81 -1.31 -9.07
N LEU A 182 -3.28 -1.66 -10.25
CA LEU A 182 -4.01 -1.66 -11.51
C LEU A 182 -5.04 -2.80 -11.59
N LEU A 183 -4.72 -3.96 -11.02
CA LEU A 183 -5.63 -5.11 -10.96
C LEU A 183 -6.88 -4.84 -10.09
N VAL A 184 -6.73 -3.98 -9.07
CA VAL A 184 -7.83 -3.52 -8.20
C VAL A 184 -8.39 -2.16 -8.61
N SER A 185 -8.08 -1.67 -9.82
CA SER A 185 -8.61 -0.43 -10.39
C SER A 185 -9.73 -0.72 -11.38
N ASN A 186 -10.87 -0.04 -11.25
CA ASN A 186 -12.01 -0.27 -12.13
C ASN A 186 -11.68 0.11 -13.58
N VAL A 187 -11.99 -0.77 -14.53
CA VAL A 187 -11.62 -0.58 -15.94
C VAL A 187 -12.29 0.66 -16.52
N GLU A 188 -13.62 0.73 -16.41
CA GLU A 188 -14.46 1.78 -17.03
C GLU A 188 -14.34 3.12 -16.32
N ASN A 189 -14.18 3.12 -14.99
CA ASN A 189 -14.21 4.32 -14.15
C ASN A 189 -12.82 4.77 -13.67
N THR A 190 -11.72 4.10 -14.06
CA THR A 190 -10.37 4.50 -13.63
C THR A 190 -9.28 4.24 -14.66
N LEU A 191 -9.29 3.10 -15.38
CA LEU A 191 -8.24 2.82 -16.37
C LEU A 191 -8.53 3.50 -17.71
N ILE A 192 -9.71 3.24 -18.30
CA ILE A 192 -10.15 3.83 -19.57
C ILE A 192 -10.10 5.38 -19.53
N PRO A 193 -10.70 6.08 -18.53
CA PRO A 193 -10.71 7.55 -18.52
C PRO A 193 -9.32 8.19 -18.41
N LYS A 194 -8.30 7.45 -17.93
CA LYS A 194 -6.91 7.96 -17.86
C LYS A 194 -6.15 7.73 -19.16
N LEU A 195 -6.44 6.65 -19.89
CA LEU A 195 -5.94 6.47 -21.25
C LEU A 195 -6.59 7.48 -22.20
N ASP A 196 -7.91 7.65 -22.10
CA ASP A 196 -8.67 8.60 -22.91
C ASP A 196 -8.30 10.05 -22.60
N TYR A 197 -7.97 10.38 -21.35
CA TYR A 197 -7.42 11.70 -21.01
C TYR A 197 -6.08 11.96 -21.71
N LEU A 198 -5.16 10.99 -21.75
CA LEU A 198 -3.91 11.12 -22.51
C LEU A 198 -4.18 11.35 -24.01
N ILE A 199 -5.14 10.61 -24.59
CA ILE A 199 -5.56 10.83 -25.98
C ILE A 199 -6.13 12.25 -26.16
N GLY A 200 -6.90 12.74 -25.19
CA GLY A 200 -7.41 14.11 -25.12
C GLY A 200 -6.35 15.21 -24.97
N LEU A 201 -5.11 14.89 -24.59
CA LEU A 201 -3.96 15.80 -24.65
C LEU A 201 -3.34 15.92 -26.05
N GLY A 202 -3.82 15.14 -27.03
CA GLY A 202 -3.30 15.12 -28.41
C GLY A 202 -2.42 13.92 -28.75
N PHE A 203 -2.16 12.99 -27.82
CA PHE A 203 -1.45 11.74 -28.14
C PHE A 203 -2.32 10.80 -28.97
N SER A 204 -1.73 10.10 -29.94
CA SER A 204 -2.45 8.97 -30.56
C SER A 204 -2.68 7.84 -29.54
N ARG A 205 -3.70 7.00 -29.78
CA ARG A 205 -3.97 5.84 -28.93
C ARG A 205 -2.76 4.90 -28.81
N GLY A 206 -1.91 4.81 -29.83
CA GLY A 206 -0.68 4.02 -29.80
C GLY A 206 0.33 4.59 -28.80
N GLU A 207 0.60 5.89 -28.90
CA GLU A 207 1.55 6.60 -28.02
C GLU A 207 1.07 6.62 -26.56
N ALA A 208 -0.22 6.89 -26.33
CA ALA A 208 -0.81 6.84 -24.99
C ALA A 208 -0.67 5.44 -24.35
N VAL A 209 -0.82 4.37 -25.14
CA VAL A 209 -0.57 2.98 -24.68
C VAL A 209 0.91 2.74 -24.40
N GLU A 210 1.81 3.21 -25.26
CA GLU A 210 3.26 3.07 -25.05
C GLU A 210 3.73 3.80 -23.79
N MET A 211 3.21 5.00 -23.53
CA MET A 211 3.47 5.79 -22.33
C MET A 211 3.06 5.05 -21.05
N VAL A 212 1.89 4.42 -21.00
CA VAL A 212 1.45 3.66 -19.81
C VAL A 212 2.17 2.32 -19.67
N LEU A 213 2.66 1.71 -20.76
CA LEU A 213 3.54 0.54 -20.69
C LEU A 213 4.92 0.92 -20.14
N ARG A 214 5.50 2.05 -20.56
CA ARG A 214 6.78 2.58 -20.03
C ARG A 214 6.65 3.22 -18.65
N CYS A 215 5.44 3.59 -18.22
CA CYS A 215 5.18 4.18 -16.91
C CYS A 215 3.79 3.81 -16.37
N PRO A 216 3.59 2.58 -15.84
CA PRO A 216 2.30 2.10 -15.32
C PRO A 216 1.70 2.99 -14.22
N GLY A 217 2.56 3.72 -13.49
CA GLY A 217 2.17 4.73 -12.50
C GLY A 217 1.26 5.84 -13.05
N LEU A 218 1.23 6.08 -14.36
CA LEU A 218 0.29 7.00 -15.02
C LEU A 218 -1.17 6.69 -14.69
N PHE A 219 -1.55 5.40 -14.61
CA PHE A 219 -2.90 4.98 -14.22
C PHE A 219 -3.23 5.25 -12.73
N THR A 220 -2.24 5.59 -11.90
CA THR A 220 -2.46 5.89 -10.47
C THR A 220 -2.76 7.36 -10.20
N PHE A 221 -2.30 8.28 -11.05
CA PHE A 221 -2.42 9.72 -10.82
C PHE A 221 -3.87 10.23 -10.99
N SER A 222 -4.17 11.38 -10.36
CA SER A 222 -5.46 12.08 -10.48
C SER A 222 -5.48 12.96 -11.73
N LEU A 223 -6.59 12.97 -12.48
CA LEU A 223 -6.76 13.86 -13.64
C LEU A 223 -6.70 15.34 -13.19
N GLU A 224 -7.57 15.71 -12.25
CA GLU A 224 -7.67 17.09 -11.75
C GLU A 224 -6.48 17.51 -10.89
N ASN A 225 -6.04 16.66 -9.96
CA ASN A 225 -5.04 17.05 -8.94
C ASN A 225 -3.59 16.68 -9.31
N ASN A 226 -3.33 16.15 -10.51
CA ASN A 226 -1.97 15.87 -10.98
C ASN A 226 -1.81 16.18 -12.47
N TYR A 227 -2.60 15.56 -13.36
CA TYR A 227 -2.42 15.75 -14.80
C TYR A 227 -2.68 17.18 -15.25
N ARG A 228 -3.90 17.71 -15.02
CA ARG A 228 -4.33 19.03 -15.49
C ARG A 228 -3.35 20.16 -15.13
N PRO A 229 -3.01 20.41 -13.84
CA PRO A 229 -2.12 21.51 -13.47
C PRO A 229 -0.68 21.33 -13.97
N LYS A 230 -0.21 20.10 -14.17
CA LYS A 230 1.15 19.85 -14.72
C LYS A 230 1.20 19.99 -16.22
N PHE A 231 0.15 19.55 -16.93
CA PHE A 231 0.03 19.73 -18.37
C PHE A 231 -0.16 21.22 -18.72
N GLU A 232 -1.02 21.94 -18.00
CA GLU A 232 -1.21 23.37 -18.20
C GLU A 232 0.10 24.15 -17.99
N TYR A 233 0.88 23.80 -16.96
CA TYR A 233 2.21 24.39 -16.77
C TYR A 233 3.19 24.02 -17.91
N PHE A 234 3.18 22.77 -18.38
CA PHE A 234 4.02 22.31 -19.48
C PHE A 234 3.72 23.05 -20.80
N GLU A 235 2.44 23.18 -21.13
CA GLU A 235 1.95 23.82 -22.35
C GLU A 235 2.16 25.34 -22.33
N ARG A 236 1.75 26.02 -21.26
CA ARG A 236 1.62 27.50 -21.25
C ARG A 236 2.86 28.21 -20.74
N GLU A 237 3.47 27.68 -19.68
CA GLU A 237 4.61 28.29 -18.99
C GLU A 237 5.94 27.75 -19.51
N MET A 238 6.05 26.42 -19.69
CA MET A 238 7.27 25.81 -20.27
C MET A 238 7.30 25.89 -21.80
N ARG A 239 6.13 25.87 -22.47
CA ARG A 239 5.96 25.98 -23.94
C ARG A 239 6.78 24.96 -24.72
N ARG A 240 6.74 23.70 -24.27
CA ARG A 240 7.53 22.59 -24.80
C ARG A 240 6.71 21.70 -25.72
N ASP A 241 7.40 20.94 -26.57
CA ASP A 241 6.76 20.03 -27.51
C ASP A 241 6.10 18.83 -26.82
N LEU A 242 4.92 18.44 -27.30
CA LEU A 242 4.13 17.33 -26.73
C LEU A 242 4.89 15.99 -26.79
N GLY A 243 5.78 15.81 -27.78
CA GLY A 243 6.66 14.65 -27.90
C GLY A 243 7.58 14.45 -26.70
N GLU A 244 8.04 15.51 -26.02
CA GLU A 244 8.86 15.35 -24.81
C GLU A 244 8.10 14.67 -23.66
N LEU A 245 6.77 14.84 -23.57
CA LEU A 245 5.94 14.13 -22.60
C LEU A 245 5.71 12.67 -22.99
N LYS A 246 5.64 12.35 -24.28
CA LYS A 246 5.65 10.96 -24.76
C LYS A 246 6.97 10.28 -24.42
N ASP A 247 8.10 10.94 -24.67
CA ASP A 247 9.41 10.35 -24.41
C ASP A 247 9.68 10.25 -22.90
N PHE A 248 9.20 11.23 -22.13
CA PHE A 248 9.36 11.31 -20.68
C PHE A 248 8.03 11.32 -19.88
N PRO A 249 7.25 10.23 -19.89
CA PRO A 249 5.97 10.16 -19.18
C PRO A 249 6.13 10.29 -17.65
N GLN A 250 7.34 10.06 -17.12
CA GLN A 250 7.64 10.26 -15.70
C GLN A 250 7.54 11.73 -15.26
N TYR A 251 7.39 12.71 -16.17
CA TYR A 251 7.04 14.09 -15.85
C TYR A 251 5.89 14.19 -14.82
N PHE A 252 4.80 13.43 -15.04
CA PHE A 252 3.64 13.42 -14.15
C PHE A 252 3.88 12.79 -12.77
N ALA A 253 5.03 12.13 -12.54
CA ALA A 253 5.45 11.64 -11.23
C ALA A 253 6.12 12.73 -10.37
N PHE A 254 6.75 13.74 -10.97
CA PHE A 254 7.46 14.79 -10.23
C PHE A 254 6.50 15.81 -9.60
N SER A 255 6.91 16.43 -8.50
CA SER A 255 6.12 17.49 -7.85
C SER A 255 6.17 18.77 -8.68
N LEU A 256 4.99 19.36 -8.96
CA LEU A 256 4.89 20.63 -9.70
C LEU A 256 5.62 21.76 -8.94
N GLU A 257 5.17 22.03 -7.71
CA GLU A 257 5.72 23.12 -6.90
C GLU A 257 7.15 22.85 -6.38
N LYS A 258 7.51 21.57 -6.10
CA LYS A 258 8.80 21.25 -5.44
C LYS A 258 9.92 20.78 -6.36
N ARG A 259 9.67 20.50 -7.64
CA ARG A 259 10.73 20.03 -8.57
C ARG A 259 10.58 20.57 -9.99
N ILE A 260 9.37 20.64 -10.55
CA ILE A 260 9.16 21.12 -11.93
C ILE A 260 9.33 22.64 -12.01
N LYS A 261 8.50 23.40 -11.27
CA LYS A 261 8.52 24.87 -11.28
C LYS A 261 9.89 25.48 -10.92
N PRO A 262 10.54 25.10 -9.79
CA PRO A 262 11.77 25.77 -9.37
C PRO A 262 12.90 25.58 -10.40
N ARG A 263 13.12 24.35 -10.86
CA ARG A 263 14.16 24.05 -11.85
C ARG A 263 13.86 24.60 -13.24
N HIS A 264 12.58 24.70 -13.62
CA HIS A 264 12.21 25.38 -14.86
C HIS A 264 12.59 26.86 -14.81
N LEU A 265 12.21 27.56 -13.74
CA LEU A 265 12.51 28.99 -13.55
C LEU A 265 14.02 29.24 -13.50
N GLU A 266 14.77 28.48 -12.70
CA GLU A 266 16.24 28.62 -12.59
C GLU A 266 16.97 28.34 -13.92
N ALA A 267 16.46 27.40 -14.72
CA ALA A 267 16.95 27.16 -16.08
C ALA A 267 16.61 28.32 -17.04
N VAL A 268 15.43 28.94 -16.92
CA VAL A 268 15.02 30.11 -17.71
C VAL A 268 15.79 31.38 -17.30
N GLU A 269 16.11 31.56 -16.03
CA GLU A 269 16.97 32.66 -15.53
C GLU A 269 18.41 32.56 -16.06
N CYS A 270 18.95 31.34 -16.15
CA CYS A 270 20.18 31.07 -16.90
C CYS A 270 19.96 31.09 -18.43
N GLY A 271 18.71 31.07 -18.89
CA GLY A 271 18.28 30.94 -20.28
C GLY A 271 18.79 29.67 -20.97
N VAL A 272 18.94 28.56 -20.24
CA VAL A 272 19.48 27.29 -20.74
C VAL A 272 18.35 26.30 -20.98
N HIS A 273 18.25 25.76 -22.19
CA HIS A 273 17.25 24.73 -22.49
C HIS A 273 17.76 23.35 -22.05
N ILE A 274 17.06 22.70 -21.11
CA ILE A 274 17.43 21.38 -20.56
C ILE A 274 16.31 20.38 -20.87
N PRO A 275 16.60 19.21 -21.51
CA PRO A 275 15.63 18.14 -21.74
C PRO A 275 14.95 17.66 -20.45
N LEU A 276 13.65 17.33 -20.49
CA LEU A 276 12.89 16.92 -19.30
C LEU A 276 13.57 15.85 -18.42
N PRO A 277 14.21 14.78 -18.97
CA PRO A 277 14.88 13.78 -18.14
C PRO A 277 16.02 14.36 -17.30
N LEU A 278 16.86 15.23 -17.89
CA LEU A 278 17.98 15.87 -17.22
C LEU A 278 17.53 16.98 -16.27
N LEU A 279 16.43 17.67 -16.59
CA LEU A 279 15.83 18.69 -15.76
C LEU A 279 15.28 18.11 -14.45
N LEU A 280 14.72 16.89 -14.48
CA LEU A 280 13.91 16.36 -13.37
C LEU A 280 14.49 15.14 -12.62
N LYS A 281 15.28 14.26 -13.27
CA LYS A 281 15.88 13.07 -12.61
C LYS A 281 17.20 13.34 -11.88
N THR A 282 17.96 14.36 -12.29
CA THR A 282 19.27 14.69 -11.71
C THR A 282 19.17 15.07 -10.24
N THR A 283 20.23 14.82 -9.49
CA THR A 283 20.47 15.43 -8.16
C THR A 283 20.56 16.95 -8.28
N ASP A 284 20.46 17.66 -7.15
CA ASP A 284 20.49 19.12 -7.15
C ASP A 284 21.91 19.67 -7.46
N ASP A 285 22.97 18.95 -7.09
CA ASP A 285 24.36 19.27 -7.48
C ASP A 285 24.61 19.09 -8.98
N GLU A 286 24.16 17.96 -9.57
CA GLU A 286 24.24 17.73 -11.02
C GLU A 286 23.46 18.79 -11.82
N PHE A 287 22.29 19.19 -11.31
CA PHE A 287 21.49 20.24 -11.92
C PHE A 287 22.21 21.59 -11.89
N ALA A 288 22.79 21.98 -10.75
CA ALA A 288 23.61 23.19 -10.64
C ALA A 288 24.82 23.17 -11.59
N GLU A 289 25.46 22.02 -11.82
CA GLU A 289 26.53 21.90 -12.82
C GLU A 289 26.02 21.99 -14.27
N LEU A 290 24.80 21.55 -14.59
CA LEU A 290 24.20 21.76 -15.92
C LEU A 290 24.00 23.26 -16.19
N LEU A 291 23.48 24.02 -15.21
CA LEU A 291 23.32 25.48 -15.31
C LEU A 291 24.67 26.18 -15.54
N LYS A 292 25.69 25.86 -14.71
CA LYS A 292 27.05 26.41 -14.86
C LYS A 292 27.71 26.04 -16.18
N LYS A 293 27.38 24.91 -16.80
CA LYS A 293 27.91 24.51 -18.12
C LYS A 293 27.22 25.30 -19.23
N GLY A 294 25.90 25.37 -19.25
CA GLY A 294 25.15 26.14 -20.26
C GLY A 294 25.50 27.64 -20.25
N ASN A 295 25.76 28.23 -19.08
CA ASN A 295 26.20 29.62 -18.96
C ASN A 295 27.64 29.87 -19.46
N ARG A 296 28.49 28.83 -19.57
CA ARG A 296 29.84 28.94 -20.15
C ARG A 296 29.80 28.91 -21.68
N SER A 297 28.95 28.07 -22.27
CA SER A 297 28.75 27.97 -23.73
C SER A 297 28.06 29.20 -24.38
N LYS A 298 27.75 30.24 -23.61
CA LYS A 298 27.19 31.53 -24.09
C LYS A 298 28.20 32.69 -24.04
N LYS A 299 29.44 32.45 -23.60
CA LYS A 299 30.50 33.46 -23.44
C LYS A 299 31.70 33.23 -24.37
N LEU A 300 31.47 32.46 -25.43
CA LEU A 300 32.37 32.10 -26.52
C LEU A 300 31.59 32.25 -27.83
#